data_AF-A0A645ERT6-F1
#
_entry.id   AF-A0A645ERT6-F1
#
_cell.length_a   1.000
_cell.length_b   1.000
_cell.length_c   1.000
_cell.angle_alpha   90.00
_cell.angle_beta   90.00
_cell.angle_gamma   90.00
#
_symmetry.space_group_name_H-M   'P 1'
#
loop_
_entity.id
_entity.type
_entity.pdbx_description
1 polymer ?
#
loop_
_entity_poly.entity_id
_entity_poly.type
_entity_poly.pdbx_seq_one_letter_code
_entity_poly.pdbx_strand_id
1 'polypeptide(L)' 'MLPDEIGTGLGGKLFLHACEIAETMGAEELYIVSDPNAEEFYRHMGAEKIGEERTEGLPERLLPVMRIKL' A
#
# COMPACT_ATOMS: atom_id res chain seq x y z
N MET A 1 -6.06 9.43 -5.66
CA MET A 1 -5.25 10.66 -5.76
C MET A 1 -5.34 11.15 -7.19
N LEU A 2 -5.46 12.45 -7.39
CA LEU A 2 -5.35 13.03 -8.73
C LEU A 2 -3.85 13.07 -9.14
N PRO A 3 -3.51 13.03 -10.44
CA PRO A 3 -2.12 13.08 -10.90
C PRO A 3 -1.33 14.26 -10.33
N ASP A 4 -1.99 15.40 -10.14
CA ASP A 4 -1.41 16.64 -9.63
C ASP A 4 -0.99 16.58 -8.15
N GLU A 5 -1.44 15.56 -7.41
CA GLU A 5 -1.15 15.40 -5.97
C GLU A 5 0.00 14.43 -5.70
N ILE A 6 0.53 13.78 -6.73
CA ILE A 6 1.67 12.86 -6.61
C ILE A 6 2.93 13.66 -6.23
N GLY A 7 3.64 13.21 -5.18
CA GLY A 7 4.87 13.87 -4.70
C GLY A 7 4.65 15.03 -3.71
N THR A 8 3.41 15.36 -3.36
CA THR A 8 3.07 16.40 -2.37
C THR A 8 3.16 15.93 -0.91
N GLY A 9 3.39 14.64 -0.69
CA GLY A 9 3.34 14.00 0.63
C GLY A 9 1.93 13.64 1.13
N LEU A 10 0.87 13.98 0.38
CA LEU A 10 -0.51 13.65 0.75
C LEU A 10 -0.75 12.14 0.90
N GLY A 11 -0.21 11.33 -0.03
CA GLY A 11 -0.33 9.87 0.03
C GLY A 11 0.28 9.29 1.31
N GLY A 12 1.42 9.81 1.75
CA GLY A 12 2.05 9.41 3.01
C GLY A 12 1.19 9.75 4.22
N LYS A 13 0.60 10.95 4.26
CA LYS A 13 -0.31 11.36 5.35
C LYS A 13 -1.57 10.49 5.42
N LEU A 14 -2.18 10.20 4.28
CA LEU A 14 -3.35 9.32 4.22
C LEU A 14 -3.01 7.90 4.67
N PHE A 15 -1.85 7.39 4.27
CA PHE A 15 -1.39 6.07 4.69
C PHE A 15 -1.14 6.00 6.20
N LEU A 16 -0.39 6.96 6.76
CA LEU A 16 -0.15 7.00 8.21
C LEU A 16 -1.45 7.10 9.00
N HIS A 17 -2.40 7.92 8.54
CA HIS A 17 -3.70 8.01 9.18
C HIS A 17 -4.48 6.69 9.13
N ALA A 18 -4.38 5.93 8.04
CA ALA A 18 -4.97 4.60 7.96
C ALA A 18 -4.31 3.61 8.94
N CYS A 19 -2.99 3.67 9.12
CA CYS A 19 -2.27 2.88 10.13
C CYS A 19 -2.75 3.23 11.55
N GLU A 20 -2.80 4.52 11.89
CA GLU A 20 -3.30 4.98 13.20
C GLU A 20 -4.71 4.45 13.50
N ILE A 21 -5.62 4.53 12.51
CA ILE A 21 -6.97 3.99 12.68
C ILE A 21 -6.92 2.48 12.94
N ALA A 22 -6.15 1.73 12.15
CA ALA A 22 -6.06 0.28 12.31
C ALA A 22 -5.47 -0.14 13.66
N GLU A 23 -4.42 0.55 14.14
CA GLU A 23 -3.85 0.38 15.48
C GLU A 23 -4.90 0.61 16.57
N THR A 24 -5.67 1.70 16.46
CA THR A 24 -6.72 2.02 17.44
C THR A 24 -7.84 0.97 17.48
N MET A 25 -8.01 0.22 16.39
CA MET A 25 -8.95 -0.90 16.28
C MET A 25 -8.32 -2.24 16.76
N GLY A 26 -7.05 -2.24 17.17
CA GLY A 26 -6.34 -3.41 17.66
C GLY A 26 -5.77 -4.31 16.56
N ALA A 27 -5.59 -3.79 15.35
CA ALA A 27 -4.88 -4.53 14.29
C ALA A 27 -3.36 -4.54 14.57
N GLU A 28 -2.70 -5.64 14.24
CA GLU A 28 -1.24 -5.81 14.37
C GLU A 28 -0.50 -5.62 13.03
N GLU A 29 -1.21 -5.75 11.92
CA GLU A 29 -0.64 -5.67 10.58
C GLU A 29 -1.69 -5.23 9.55
N LEU A 30 -1.24 -4.55 8.50
CA LEU A 30 -2.03 -4.23 7.31
C LEU A 30 -1.50 -4.97 6.09
N TYR A 31 -2.42 -5.44 5.28
CA TYR A 31 -2.16 -6.05 3.97
C TYR A 31 -2.65 -5.11 2.87
N ILE A 32 -1.81 -4.89 1.86
CA ILE A 32 -2.04 -3.89 0.82
C ILE A 32 -1.81 -4.56 -0.53
N VAL A 33 -2.86 -4.67 -1.35
CA VAL A 33 -2.72 -5.00 -2.77
C VAL A 33 -2.33 -3.70 -3.50
N SER A 34 -1.08 -3.62 -3.92
CA SER A 34 -0.49 -2.43 -4.52
C SER A 34 -0.55 -2.46 -6.05
N ASP A 35 -0.59 -1.28 -6.69
CA ASP A 35 -0.15 -1.15 -8.08
C ASP A 35 1.38 -1.36 -8.15
N PRO A 36 1.92 -2.01 -9.19
CA PRO A 36 3.37 -2.19 -9.35
C PRO A 36 4.17 -0.88 -9.28
N ASN A 37 3.61 0.23 -9.77
CA ASN A 37 4.28 1.53 -9.75
C ASN A 37 4.29 2.16 -8.34
N ALA A 38 3.48 1.65 -7.41
CA ALA A 38 3.39 2.12 -6.03
C ALA A 38 4.13 1.22 -5.04
N GLU A 39 4.69 0.08 -5.48
CA GLU A 39 5.41 -0.85 -4.60
C GLU A 39 6.52 -0.13 -3.82
N GLU A 40 7.33 0.68 -4.51
CA GLU A 40 8.44 1.41 -3.90
C GLU A 40 7.96 2.49 -2.91
N PHE A 41 6.78 3.07 -3.12
CA PHE A 41 6.18 3.98 -2.14
C PHE A 41 5.89 3.24 -0.82
N TYR A 42 5.23 2.08 -0.88
CA TYR A 42 4.91 1.32 0.32
C TYR A 42 6.17 0.73 0.98
N ARG A 43 7.18 0.35 0.20
CA ARG A 43 8.50 -0.03 0.74
C ARG A 43 9.14 1.11 1.53
N HIS A 44 9.09 2.34 1.03
CA HIS A 44 9.57 3.52 1.77
C HIS A 44 8.77 3.80 3.04
N MET A 45 7.48 3.45 3.08
CA MET A 45 6.66 3.54 4.29
C MET A 45 6.95 2.43 5.32
N GLY A 46 7.82 1.47 5.01
CA GLY A 46 8.18 0.37 5.89
C GLY A 46 7.42 -0.93 5.63
N ALA A 47 6.62 -1.00 4.56
CA ALA A 47 5.98 -2.24 4.14
C ALA A 47 6.98 -3.17 3.44
N GLU A 48 6.76 -4.47 3.55
CA GLU A 48 7.51 -5.51 2.85
C GLU A 48 6.60 -6.25 1.87
N LYS A 49 7.16 -6.69 0.74
CA LYS A 49 6.42 -7.51 -0.22
C LYS A 49 6.36 -8.95 0.28
N ILE A 50 5.15 -9.48 0.37
CA ILE A 50 4.88 -10.84 0.84
C ILE A 50 4.31 -11.76 -0.25
N GLY A 51 3.94 -11.20 -1.41
CA GLY A 51 3.41 -11.98 -2.52
C GLY A 51 3.01 -11.13 -3.71
N GLU A 52 2.31 -11.76 -4.65
CA GLU A 52 1.73 -11.13 -5.82
C GLU A 52 0.38 -11.79 -6.13
N GLU A 53 -0.61 -10.99 -6.50
CA GLU A 53 -1.91 -11.46 -6.96
C GLU A 53 -2.07 -11.22 -8.46
N ARG A 54 -2.69 -12.17 -9.15
CA ARG A 54 -3.10 -12.00 -10.56
C ARG A 54 -4.51 -11.41 -10.57
N THR A 55 -4.71 -10.32 -11.29
CA THR A 55 -6.06 -9.83 -11.55
C THR A 55 -6.70 -10.68 -12.63
N GLU A 56 -7.77 -11.41 -12.30
CA GLU A 56 -8.56 -12.13 -13.30
C GLU A 56 -9.15 -11.12 -14.30
N GLY A 57 -8.89 -11.33 -15.60
CA GLY A 57 -9.38 -10.46 -16.68
C GLY A 57 -8.43 -9.35 -17.17
N LEU A 58 -7.30 -9.11 -16.50
CA LEU A 58 -6.19 -8.29 -17.04
C LEU A 58 -4.93 -9.15 -17.16
N PRO A 59 -4.59 -9.64 -18.36
CA PRO A 59 -3.63 -10.74 -18.52
C PRO A 59 -2.18 -10.44 -18.11
N GLU A 60 -1.80 -9.18 -17.85
CA GLU A 60 -0.40 -8.78 -17.69
C GLU A 60 -0.08 -7.99 -16.41
N ARG A 61 -1.03 -7.82 -15.48
CA ARG A 61 -0.75 -7.11 -14.22
C ARG A 61 -0.69 -8.07 -13.04
N LEU A 62 0.53 -8.33 -12.59
CA LEU A 62 0.82 -8.88 -11.27
C LEU A 62 0.75 -7.73 -10.27
N LEU A 63 -0.11 -7.83 -9.26
CA LEU A 63 -0.27 -6.81 -8.22
C LEU A 63 0.53 -7.24 -6.98
N PRO A 64 1.56 -6.50 -6.56
CA PRO A 64 2.29 -6.80 -5.35
C PRO A 64 1.37 -6.79 -4.13
N VAL A 65 1.46 -7.83 -3.30
CA VAL A 65 0.84 -7.84 -1.98
C VAL A 65 1.91 -7.44 -0.97
N MET A 66 1.66 -6.33 -0.29
CA MET A 66 2.55 -5.75 0.71
C MET A 66 1.98 -5.96 2.11
N ARG A 67 2.85 -6.07 3.09
CA ARG A 67 2.52 -6.13 4.51
C ARG A 67 3.27 -5.04 5.26
N ILE A 68 2.61 -4.36 6.18
CA ILE A 68 3.27 -3.52 7.17
C ILE A 68 2.81 -3.95 8.56
N LYS A 69 3.75 -3.99 9.51
CA LYS A 69 3.42 -4.13 10.93
C LYS A 69 3.06 -2.75 11.48
N LEU A 70 2.01 -2.73 12.28
CA LEU A 70 1.53 -1.54 12.97
C LEU A 70 2.26 -1.38 14.31
#